data_AF-A0A089KZA6-F1
#
_entry.id   AF-A0A089KZA6-F1
#
_cell.length_a   1.000
_cell.length_b   1.000
_cell.length_c   1.000
_cell.angle_alpha   90.00
_cell.angle_beta   90.00
_cell.angle_gamma   90.00
#
_symmetry.space_group_name_H-M   'P 1'
#
loop_
_entity.id
_entity.type
_entity.pdbx_description
1 polymer ?
#
loop_
_entity_poly.entity_id
_entity_poly.type
_entity_poly.pdbx_seq_one_letter_code
_entity_poly.pdbx_strand_id
1 'polypeptide(L)' 'MKRVDVLHQITEIRDDHCNICSIPADILRQHPGHLAKADNHCNKVCEHGAKLQELGKQLKLSPRKSDAAAG' A
#
# COMPACT_ATOMS: atom_id res chain seq x y z
N MET A 1 -12.11 2.37 -15.41
CA MET A 1 -11.79 1.00 -14.96
C MET A 1 -12.86 0.55 -13.97
N LYS A 2 -13.36 -0.68 -14.02
CA LYS A 2 -14.34 -1.16 -13.04
C LYS A 2 -13.62 -1.48 -11.73
N ARG A 3 -14.34 -1.37 -10.60
CA ARG A 3 -13.79 -1.69 -9.26
C ARG A 3 -13.19 -3.11 -9.20
N VAL A 4 -13.82 -4.07 -9.87
CA VAL A 4 -13.34 -5.46 -9.93
C VAL A 4 -11.98 -5.57 -10.65
N ASP A 5 -11.79 -4.83 -11.74
CA ASP A 5 -10.53 -4.82 -12.49
C ASP A 5 -9.38 -4.26 -11.62
N VAL A 6 -9.66 -3.22 -10.84
CA VAL A 6 -8.69 -2.64 -9.89
C VAL A 6 -8.31 -3.66 -8.82
N LEU A 7 -9.29 -4.41 -8.29
CA LEU A 7 -9.03 -5.44 -7.28
C LEU A 7 -8.22 -6.62 -7.84
N HIS A 8 -8.46 -7.01 -9.09
CA HIS A 8 -7.65 -8.04 -9.76
C HIS A 8 -6.20 -7.59 -9.91
N GLN A 9 -5.96 -6.38 -10.41
CA GLN A 9 -4.59 -5.85 -10.54
C GLN A 9 -3.86 -5.72 -9.19
N ILE A 10 -4.58 -5.32 -8.13
CA ILE A 10 -4.02 -5.29 -6.77
C ILE A 10 -3.63 -6.70 -6.32
N THR A 11 -4.47 -7.69 -6.59
CA THR A 11 -4.23 -9.08 -6.19
C THR A 11 -3.03 -9.66 -6.93
N GLU A 12 -2.97 -9.47 -8.24
CA GLU A 12 -1.83 -9.90 -9.08
C GLU A 12 -0.51 -9.32 -8.58
N ILE A 13 -0.43 -8.00 -8.40
CA ILE A 13 0.80 -7.35 -7.91
C ILE A 13 1.18 -7.90 -6.51
N ARG A 14 0.19 -8.11 -5.64
CA ARG A 14 0.46 -8.58 -4.29
C ARG A 14 0.97 -10.01 -4.28
N ASP A 15 0.38 -10.89 -5.07
CA ASP A 15 0.70 -12.31 -5.10
C ASP A 15 2.05 -12.56 -5.80
N ASP A 16 2.34 -11.84 -6.89
CA ASP A 16 3.56 -12.03 -7.67
C ASP A 16 4.79 -11.35 -7.03
N HIS A 17 4.61 -10.16 -6.43
CA HIS A 17 5.73 -9.32 -5.99
C HIS A 17 5.81 -9.09 -4.49
N CYS A 18 4.67 -8.95 -3.80
CA CYS A 18 4.68 -8.56 -2.39
C CYS A 18 4.65 -9.76 -1.43
N ASN A 19 4.02 -10.87 -1.80
CA ASN A 19 3.82 -12.02 -0.92
C ASN A 19 5.15 -12.68 -0.49
N ILE A 20 6.15 -12.64 -1.36
CA ILE A 20 7.51 -13.14 -1.10
C ILE A 20 8.51 -12.04 -0.68
N CYS A 21 8.05 -10.79 -0.55
CA CYS A 21 8.94 -9.65 -0.26
C CYS A 21 9.37 -9.67 1.21
N SER A 22 10.68 -9.84 1.47
CA SER A 22 11.24 -9.82 2.83
C SER A 22 11.44 -8.41 3.40
N ILE A 23 11.46 -7.38 2.54
CA ILE A 23 11.87 -6.02 2.92
C ILE A 23 11.06 -5.47 4.11
N PRO A 24 9.71 -5.59 4.17
CA PRO A 24 8.96 -5.15 5.34
C PRO A 24 9.38 -5.88 6.62
N ALA A 25 9.62 -7.19 6.54
CA ALA A 25 10.05 -7.99 7.67
C ALA A 25 11.48 -7.62 8.13
N ASP A 26 12.38 -7.34 7.19
CA ASP A 26 13.74 -6.90 7.47
C ASP A 26 13.77 -5.52 8.15
N ILE A 27 12.95 -4.58 7.67
CA ILE A 27 12.78 -3.26 8.30
C ILE A 27 12.23 -3.40 9.71
N LEU A 28 11.21 -4.25 9.91
CA LEU A 28 10.62 -4.46 11.24
C LEU A 28 11.57 -5.20 12.18
N ARG A 29 12.47 -6.04 11.67
CA ARG A 29 13.52 -6.68 12.45
C ARG A 29 14.56 -5.65 12.93
N GLN A 30 14.94 -4.71 12.07
CA GLN A 30 15.90 -3.64 12.40
C GLN A 30 15.26 -2.53 13.24
N HIS A 31 13.96 -2.30 13.07
CA HIS A 31 13.18 -1.27 13.76
C HIS A 31 11.86 -1.84 14.29
N PRO A 32 11.89 -2.66 15.36
CA PRO A 32 10.70 -3.26 15.93
C PRO A 32 9.64 -2.22 16.31
N GLY A 33 8.40 -2.43 15.90
CA GLY A 33 7.28 -1.51 16.17
C GLY A 33 7.19 -0.29 15.24
N HIS A 34 8.17 -0.06 14.37
CA HIS A 34 8.14 1.06 13.40
C HIS A 34 7.43 0.65 12.10
N LEU A 35 6.15 0.27 12.18
CA LEU A 35 5.33 -0.10 11.02
C LEU A 35 5.32 0.99 9.94
N ALA A 36 5.34 2.26 10.35
CA ALA A 36 5.42 3.40 9.44
C ALA A 36 6.68 3.41 8.57
N LYS A 37 7.81 2.84 9.02
CA LYS A 37 9.03 2.75 8.19
C LYS A 37 8.86 1.72 7.07
N ALA A 38 8.30 0.56 7.39
CA ALA A 38 8.01 -0.47 6.39
C ALA A 38 6.97 0.02 5.38
N ASP A 39 5.91 0.69 5.85
CA ASP A 39 4.89 1.30 4.99
C ASP A 39 5.47 2.43 4.13
N ASN A 40 6.29 3.33 4.70
CA ASN A 40 6.96 4.38 3.92
C ASN A 40 7.87 3.79 2.83
N HIS A 41 8.57 2.69 3.11
CA HIS A 41 9.37 2.02 2.09
C HIS A 41 8.48 1.49 0.96
N CYS A 42 7.40 0.79 1.29
CA CYS A 42 6.46 0.27 0.29
C CYS A 42 5.83 1.41 -0.54
N ASN A 43 5.50 2.53 0.09
CA ASN A 43 4.78 3.63 -0.57
C ASN A 43 5.70 4.58 -1.36
N LYS A 44 6.95 4.79 -0.93
CA LYS A 44 7.84 5.81 -1.50
C LYS A 44 9.05 5.26 -2.24
N VAL A 45 9.46 4.03 -1.96
CA VAL A 45 10.70 3.43 -2.50
C VAL A 45 10.38 2.28 -3.44
N CYS A 46 9.43 1.42 -3.06
CA CYS A 46 9.02 0.28 -3.88
C CYS A 46 8.05 0.71 -4.99
N GLU A 47 8.41 0.43 -6.24
CA GLU A 47 7.54 0.71 -7.41
C GLU A 47 6.20 -0.03 -7.34
N HIS A 48 6.21 -1.28 -6.87
CA HIS A 48 5.01 -2.10 -6.72
C HIS A 48 4.09 -1.53 -5.64
N GLY A 49 4.64 -1.10 -4.50
CA GLY A 49 3.85 -0.51 -3.42
C GLY A 49 3.30 0.87 -3.78
N ALA A 50 4.05 1.69 -4.51
CA ALA A 50 3.55 2.93 -5.09
C ALA A 50 2.37 2.68 -6.06
N LYS A 51 2.48 1.65 -6.90
CA LYS A 51 1.40 1.25 -7.82
C LYS A 51 0.17 0.72 -7.07
N LEU A 52 0.37 -0.07 -6.02
CA LEU A 52 -0.71 -0.55 -5.14
C LEU A 52 -1.44 0.61 -4.46
N GLN A 53 -0.72 1.63 -3.99
CA GLN A 53 -1.34 2.85 -3.45
C GLN A 53 -2.19 3.56 -4.49
N GLU A 54 -1.69 3.71 -5.70
CA GLU A 54 -2.44 4.39 -6.76
C GLU A 54 -3.71 3.62 -7.16
N LEU A 55 -3.62 2.29 -7.27
CA LEU A 55 -4.79 1.43 -7.48
C LEU A 55 -5.76 1.52 -6.29
N GLY A 56 -5.27 1.57 -5.05
CA GLY A 56 -6.09 1.73 -3.86
C GLY A 56 -6.91 3.01 -3.83
N LYS A 57 -6.34 4.15 -4.29
CA LYS A 57 -7.07 5.42 -4.41
C LYS A 57 -8.25 5.31 -5.40
N GLN A 58 -8.10 4.53 -6.46
CA GLN A 58 -9.15 4.31 -7.45
C GLN A 58 -10.35 3.52 -6.89
N LEU A 59 -10.17 2.79 -5.79
CA LEU A 59 -11.25 2.02 -5.15
C LEU A 59 -12.26 2.88 -4.37
N LYS A 60 -12.06 4.21 -4.28
CA LYS A 60 -12.91 5.17 -3.52
C LYS A 60 -13.33 4.60 -2.16
N LEU A 61 -12.46 4.72 -1.17
CA LEU A 61 -12.94 4.72 0.21
C LEU A 61 -13.48 6.12 0.49
N SER A 62 -14.67 6.19 1.09
CA SER A 62 -15.23 7.40 1.69
C SER A 62 -14.12 8.21 2.38
N PRO A 63 -14.12 9.57 2.29
CA PRO A 63 -13.10 10.38 2.94
C PRO A 63 -12.89 9.91 4.38
N ARG A 64 -11.62 9.69 4.76
CA ARG A 64 -11.31 9.37 6.16
C ARG A 64 -11.70 10.60 6.97
N LYS A 65 -12.28 10.38 8.16
CA LYS A 65 -12.78 11.42 9.09
C LYS A 65 -11.77 12.55 9.40
N SER A 66 -10.49 12.39 9.06
CA SER A 66 -9.44 13.40 9.16
C SER A 66 -9.51 14.53 8.13
N ASP A 67 -10.19 14.35 6.99
CA ASP A 67 -10.29 15.37 5.93
C ASP A 67 -11.46 16.35 6.14
N ALA A 68 -12.27 16.17 7.19
CA ALA A 68 -13.44 17.00 7.49
C ALA A 68 -13.13 18.23 8.37
N ALA A 69 -11.86 18.52 8.67
CA ALA A 69 -11.45 19.60 9.59
C ALA A 69 -10.66 20.74 8.91
N ALA A 70 -10.81 20.91 7.59
CA ALA A 70 -10.29 22.05 6.85
C ALA A 70 -11.35 22.54 5.84
N GLY A 71 -12.40 23.15 6.36
CA GLY A 71 -13.46 23.82 5.61
C GLY A 71 -14.10 24.88 6.46
#